data_AF-A0A6P0Z7W8-F1
#
_entry.id   AF-A0A6P0Z7W8-F1
#
_cell.length_a   1.000
_cell.length_b   1.000
_cell.length_c   1.000
_cell.angle_alpha   90.00
_cell.angle_beta   90.00
_cell.angle_gamma   90.00
#
_symmetry.space_group_name_H-M   'P 1'
#
loop_
_entity.id
_entity.type
_entity.pdbx_description
1 polymer ?
#
loop_
_entity_poly.entity_id
_entity_poly.type
_entity_poly.pdbx_seq_one_letter_code
_entity_poly.pdbx_strand_id
1 'polypeptide(L)'
;MPSQLIPSQSLCQEVAYYDNSKVEIKNGIVIDYENGDNNLRVAANDSVKTGLSGNNSYWTIGSKRKDVVSIQGTPTEIFRYDSLDKEILNYRNSTVELQKGIVTAYSNSDKNLRVNTQNNALAKLQGNDNYWTVGSKREDVFNTQGTPTEIVHYDYQCKEVLRYGSSSIELKNGVVNGYQNLDENLKVN
;
A
#
# COMPACT_ATOMS: atom_id res chain seq x y z
N MET A 1 13.11 -0.55 -18.60
CA MET A 1 13.89 -1.07 -17.44
C MET A 1 14.67 0.11 -16.88
N PRO A 2 14.87 0.22 -15.55
CA PRO A 2 15.70 1.29 -14.99
C PRO A 2 17.12 1.22 -15.57
N SER A 3 17.76 2.38 -15.75
CA SER A 3 19.18 2.46 -16.14
C SER A 3 20.08 2.03 -14.98
N GLN A 4 19.64 2.26 -13.74
CA GLN A 4 20.36 1.85 -12.54
C GLN A 4 19.39 1.61 -11.38
N LEU A 5 19.69 0.64 -10.52
CA LEU A 5 18.98 0.41 -9.27
C LEU A 5 19.99 0.50 -8.12
N ILE A 6 19.78 1.42 -7.19
CA ILE A 6 20.70 1.69 -6.07
C ILE A 6 19.98 1.46 -4.74
N PRO A 7 20.45 0.56 -3.88
CA PRO A 7 20.00 0.50 -2.49
C PRO A 7 20.32 1.80 -1.73
N SER A 8 19.33 2.37 -1.06
CA SER A 8 19.46 3.55 -0.19
C SER A 8 20.11 3.19 1.15
N GLN A 9 20.58 4.20 1.91
CA GLN A 9 21.13 3.99 3.26
C GLN A 9 20.09 3.49 4.27
N SER A 10 18.79 3.56 3.96
CA SER A 10 17.77 2.91 4.78
C SER A 10 17.63 1.45 4.38
N LEU A 11 17.47 0.58 5.38
CA LEU A 11 17.21 -0.83 5.18
C LEU A 11 15.94 -0.91 4.32
N CYS A 12 16.03 -1.55 3.15
CA CYS A 12 14.89 -1.88 2.28
C CYS A 12 14.32 -0.74 1.42
N GLN A 13 15.07 0.34 1.25
CA GLN A 13 14.77 1.35 0.24
C GLN A 13 15.70 1.20 -0.95
N GLU A 14 15.15 1.36 -2.14
CA GLU A 14 15.85 1.33 -3.41
C GLU A 14 15.47 2.58 -4.21
N VAL A 15 16.40 3.05 -5.02
CA VAL A 15 16.16 4.14 -5.97
C VAL A 15 16.43 3.60 -7.37
N ALA A 16 15.38 3.56 -8.17
CA ALA A 16 15.44 3.16 -9.57
C ALA A 16 15.58 4.42 -10.43
N TYR A 17 16.71 4.56 -11.12
CA TYR A 17 17.01 5.67 -12.01
C TYR A 17 16.62 5.33 -13.44
N TYR A 18 16.11 6.34 -14.15
CA TYR A 18 15.76 6.33 -15.57
C TYR A 18 16.27 7.65 -16.13
N ASP A 19 17.53 7.68 -16.56
CA ASP A 19 18.22 8.92 -16.93
C ASP A 19 18.20 9.93 -15.76
N ASN A 20 17.70 11.17 -15.94
CA ASN A 20 17.54 12.16 -14.87
C ASN A 20 16.24 12.03 -14.08
N SER A 21 15.45 10.99 -14.33
CA SER A 21 14.29 10.64 -13.51
C SER A 21 14.63 9.56 -12.50
N LYS A 22 13.92 9.53 -11.37
CA LYS A 22 14.09 8.49 -10.34
C LYS A 22 12.76 8.07 -9.74
N VAL A 23 12.71 6.84 -9.26
CA VAL A 23 11.60 6.29 -8.46
C VAL A 23 12.18 5.77 -7.16
N GLU A 24 11.67 6.25 -6.04
CA GLU A 24 12.03 5.73 -4.72
C GLU A 24 11.05 4.63 -4.32
N ILE A 25 11.59 3.49 -3.92
CA ILE A 25 10.86 2.28 -3.62
C ILE A 25 11.24 1.86 -2.19
N LYS A 26 10.28 1.59 -1.33
CA LYS A 26 10.51 1.05 0.01
C LYS A 26 9.66 -0.19 0.22
N ASN A 27 10.28 -1.29 0.63
CA ASN A 27 9.63 -2.60 0.76
C ASN A 27 8.88 -3.02 -0.53
N GLY A 28 9.43 -2.71 -1.71
CA GLY A 28 8.80 -2.98 -3.01
C GLY A 28 7.61 -2.07 -3.37
N ILE A 29 7.33 -1.04 -2.56
CA ILE A 29 6.27 -0.05 -2.80
C ILE A 29 6.90 1.26 -3.28
N VAL A 30 6.39 1.83 -4.37
CA VAL A 30 6.79 3.18 -4.80
C VAL A 30 6.30 4.19 -3.77
N ILE A 31 7.24 4.91 -3.17
CA ILE A 31 6.97 5.94 -2.16
C ILE A 31 7.21 7.36 -2.66
N ASP A 32 7.97 7.52 -3.74
CA ASP A 32 8.24 8.82 -4.36
C ASP A 32 8.72 8.67 -5.81
N TYR A 33 8.70 9.76 -6.57
CA TYR A 33 9.34 9.84 -7.86
C TYR A 33 9.71 11.28 -8.23
N GLU A 34 10.77 11.44 -9.03
CA GLU A 34 11.06 12.67 -9.77
C GLU A 34 11.10 12.34 -11.26
N ASN A 35 10.40 13.11 -12.08
CA ASN A 35 10.28 12.86 -13.52
C ASN A 35 10.94 13.96 -14.35
N GLY A 36 12.22 14.24 -14.11
CA GLY A 36 12.96 15.34 -14.74
C GLY A 36 12.98 15.27 -16.27
N ASP A 37 13.06 14.07 -16.83
CA ASP A 37 13.11 13.85 -18.28
C ASP A 37 11.73 13.54 -18.90
N ASN A 38 10.64 13.58 -18.11
CA ASN A 38 9.29 13.18 -18.55
C ASN A 38 9.22 11.76 -19.16
N ASN A 39 10.16 10.88 -18.82
CA ASN A 39 10.29 9.51 -19.32
C ASN A 39 9.60 8.48 -18.41
N LEU A 40 9.28 8.84 -17.17
CA LEU A 40 8.47 8.00 -16.30
C LEU A 40 7.02 8.03 -16.77
N ARG A 41 6.46 6.84 -17.00
CA ARG A 41 5.02 6.65 -17.19
C ARG A 41 4.33 6.68 -15.84
N VAL A 42 4.30 7.87 -15.25
CA VAL A 42 3.55 8.11 -14.04
C VAL A 42 2.10 8.30 -14.44
N ALA A 43 1.19 7.54 -13.83
CA ALA A 43 -0.21 7.88 -13.89
C ALA A 43 -0.39 9.25 -13.21
N ALA A 44 -0.39 10.33 -14.01
CA ALA A 44 -0.79 11.64 -13.52
C ALA A 44 -2.20 11.46 -12.95
N ASN A 45 -2.39 11.87 -11.69
CA ASN A 45 -3.67 11.79 -11.00
C ASN A 45 -4.72 12.77 -11.60
N ASP A 46 -4.66 13.08 -12.90
CA ASP A 46 -5.83 13.52 -13.65
C ASP A 46 -6.71 12.31 -13.89
N SER A 47 -7.35 11.90 -12.80
CA SER A 47 -8.30 10.80 -12.79
C SER A 47 -7.71 9.51 -13.39
N VAL A 48 -7.18 8.65 -12.52
CA VAL A 48 -7.75 7.31 -12.57
C VAL A 48 -9.25 7.54 -12.34
N LYS A 49 -10.01 7.69 -13.43
CA LYS A 49 -11.44 7.43 -13.41
C LYS A 49 -11.56 5.93 -13.11
N THR A 50 -11.32 5.53 -11.86
CA THR A 50 -12.35 4.72 -11.23
C THR A 50 -13.57 5.63 -11.34
N GLY A 51 -14.52 5.31 -12.22
CA GLY A 51 -15.60 6.23 -12.56
C GLY A 51 -16.41 6.57 -11.32
N LEU A 52 -16.01 7.58 -10.55
CA LEU A 52 -16.67 8.04 -9.33
C LEU A 52 -16.39 9.55 -9.17
N SER A 53 -16.96 10.33 -10.09
CA SER A 53 -17.58 11.60 -9.68
C SER A 53 -18.81 11.23 -8.86
N GLY A 54 -18.58 10.93 -7.60
CA GLY A 54 -19.57 10.57 -6.61
C GLY A 54 -18.92 10.75 -5.25
N ASN A 55 -19.69 11.18 -4.25
CA ASN A 55 -19.25 11.35 -2.87
C ASN A 55 -18.55 10.09 -2.33
N ASN A 56 -17.24 9.94 -2.58
CA ASN A 56 -16.55 8.70 -2.26
C ASN A 56 -16.31 8.68 -0.76
N SER A 57 -17.13 7.92 -0.05
CA SER A 57 -17.16 7.86 1.41
C SER A 57 -15.99 7.06 2.00
N TYR A 58 -15.03 6.64 1.18
CA TYR A 58 -13.94 5.74 1.55
C TYR A 58 -12.60 6.11 0.90
N TRP A 59 -11.50 5.90 1.62
CA TRP A 59 -10.11 6.02 1.14
C TRP A 59 -9.46 4.65 0.90
N THR A 60 -8.32 4.59 0.23
CA THR A 60 -7.56 3.34 -0.05
C THR A 60 -6.08 3.47 0.32
N ILE A 61 -5.33 2.37 0.30
CA ILE A 61 -3.86 2.43 0.20
C ILE A 61 -3.49 3.30 -1.01
N GLY A 62 -2.47 4.16 -0.86
CA GLY A 62 -2.07 5.14 -1.86
C GLY A 62 -2.87 6.46 -1.83
N SER A 63 -3.94 6.57 -1.04
CA SER A 63 -4.65 7.84 -0.86
C SER A 63 -3.76 8.90 -0.20
N LYS A 64 -4.02 10.17 -0.49
CA LYS A 64 -3.29 11.28 0.14
C LYS A 64 -3.84 11.55 1.53
N ARG A 65 -2.98 12.06 2.41
CA ARG A 65 -3.35 12.54 3.75
C ARG A 65 -4.62 13.40 3.76
N LYS A 66 -4.71 14.36 2.84
CA LYS A 66 -5.87 15.28 2.76
C LYS A 66 -7.18 14.53 2.49
N ASP A 67 -7.14 13.45 1.71
CA ASP A 67 -8.31 12.68 1.34
C ASP A 67 -8.75 11.83 2.54
N VAL A 68 -7.78 11.23 3.25
CA VAL A 68 -8.04 10.52 4.52
C VAL A 68 -8.70 11.43 5.54
N VAL A 69 -8.14 12.61 5.81
CA VAL A 69 -8.69 13.54 6.81
C VAL A 69 -10.05 14.09 6.37
N SER A 70 -10.25 14.36 5.08
CA SER A 70 -11.54 14.80 4.54
C SER A 70 -12.64 13.73 4.72
N ILE A 71 -12.31 12.47 4.50
CA ILE A 71 -13.25 11.34 4.56
C ILE A 71 -13.49 10.87 6.00
N GLN A 72 -12.42 10.76 6.78
CA GLN A 72 -12.45 10.17 8.13
C GLN A 72 -12.75 11.21 9.22
N GLY A 73 -12.45 12.49 8.96
CA GLY A 73 -12.48 13.56 9.94
C GLY A 73 -11.15 13.74 10.67
N THR A 74 -11.17 14.49 11.77
CA THR A 74 -9.97 14.79 12.56
C THR A 74 -9.47 13.54 13.31
N PRO A 75 -8.19 13.15 13.18
CA PRO A 75 -7.58 12.12 14.00
C PRO A 75 -7.70 12.41 15.50
N THR A 76 -7.85 11.38 16.31
CA THR A 76 -7.79 11.51 17.78
C THR A 76 -6.38 11.86 18.26
N GLU A 77 -5.35 11.43 17.53
CA GLU A 77 -3.95 11.70 17.84
C GLU A 77 -3.13 11.62 16.54
N ILE A 78 -2.00 12.33 16.51
CA ILE A 78 -1.07 12.32 15.39
C ILE A 78 0.35 12.16 15.92
N PHE A 79 1.08 11.15 15.42
CA PHE A 79 2.52 11.02 15.62
C PHE A 79 3.26 11.37 14.34
N ARG A 80 4.35 12.13 14.45
CA ARG A 80 5.22 12.50 13.32
C ARG A 80 6.65 12.11 13.62
N TYR A 81 7.28 11.54 12.61
CA TYR A 81 8.68 11.15 12.60
C TYR A 81 9.31 11.84 11.40
N ASP A 82 9.66 13.12 11.57
CA ASP A 82 10.08 13.99 10.46
C ASP A 82 11.34 13.46 9.77
N SER A 83 12.29 12.88 10.51
CA SER A 83 13.50 12.26 9.95
C SER A 83 13.22 11.04 9.07
N LEU A 84 12.00 10.49 9.15
CA LEU A 84 11.55 9.33 8.39
C LEU A 84 10.45 9.69 7.39
N ASP A 85 10.08 10.97 7.22
CA ASP A 85 8.90 11.41 6.46
C ASP A 85 7.63 10.59 6.78
N LYS A 86 7.47 10.17 8.04
CA LYS A 86 6.41 9.27 8.48
C LYS A 86 5.42 9.99 9.39
N GLU A 87 4.14 9.80 9.14
CA GLU A 87 3.05 10.28 10.00
C GLU A 87 2.11 9.12 10.32
N ILE A 88 1.64 9.03 11.56
CA ILE A 88 0.61 8.09 11.99
C ILE A 88 -0.59 8.89 12.47
N LEU A 89 -1.74 8.67 11.83
CA LEU A 89 -3.02 9.22 12.24
C LEU A 89 -3.78 8.17 13.04
N ASN A 90 -4.07 8.47 14.30
CA ASN A 90 -4.86 7.59 15.16
C ASN A 90 -6.32 8.01 15.12
N TYR A 91 -7.21 7.02 15.08
CA TYR A 91 -8.65 7.16 15.23
C TYR A 91 -9.09 6.13 16.27
N ARG A 92 -8.94 6.47 17.55
CA ARG A 92 -9.03 5.52 18.67
C ARG A 92 -7.98 4.42 18.53
N ASN A 93 -8.34 3.14 18.54
CA ASN A 93 -7.39 2.03 18.40
C ASN A 93 -7.06 1.70 16.94
N SER A 94 -7.68 2.37 15.98
CA SER A 94 -7.32 2.23 14.57
C SER A 94 -6.28 3.26 14.17
N THR A 95 -5.41 2.89 13.25
CA THR A 95 -4.27 3.71 12.82
C THR A 95 -4.19 3.77 11.30
N VAL A 96 -3.74 4.90 10.77
CA VAL A 96 -3.37 5.08 9.37
C VAL A 96 -1.94 5.57 9.32
N GLU A 97 -1.07 4.80 8.70
CA GLU A 97 0.33 5.15 8.50
C GLU A 97 0.52 5.79 7.13
N LEU A 98 1.21 6.92 7.11
CA LEU A 98 1.58 7.65 5.91
C LEU A 98 3.09 7.77 5.81
N GLN A 99 3.59 7.59 4.60
CA GLN A 99 4.95 7.88 4.19
C GLN A 99 4.88 9.01 3.16
N LYS A 100 5.58 10.12 3.38
CA LYS A 100 5.55 11.31 2.50
C LYS A 100 4.11 11.79 2.21
N GLY A 101 3.21 11.66 3.19
CA GLY A 101 1.80 12.06 3.07
C GLY A 101 0.91 11.12 2.25
N ILE A 102 1.39 9.92 1.89
CA ILE A 102 0.65 8.88 1.18
C ILE A 102 0.39 7.69 2.11
N VAL A 103 -0.83 7.15 2.12
CA VAL A 103 -1.19 5.99 2.96
C VAL A 103 -0.45 4.74 2.49
N THR A 104 0.37 4.16 3.37
CA THR A 104 1.15 2.94 3.11
C THR A 104 0.70 1.75 3.96
N ALA A 105 0.11 2.01 5.13
CA ALA A 105 -0.43 0.98 6.01
C ALA A 105 -1.59 1.52 6.84
N TYR A 106 -2.34 0.59 7.43
CA TYR A 106 -3.36 0.90 8.42
C TYR A 106 -3.66 -0.33 9.27
N SER A 107 -4.21 -0.09 10.46
CA SER A 107 -4.87 -1.11 11.28
C SER A 107 -6.30 -0.64 11.55
N ASN A 108 -7.30 -1.43 11.19
CA ASN A 108 -8.71 -1.10 11.41
C ASN A 108 -9.30 -1.88 12.60
N SER A 109 -8.60 -1.89 13.73
CA SER A 109 -8.95 -2.68 14.91
C SER A 109 -10.35 -2.37 15.45
N ASP A 110 -10.76 -1.10 15.47
CA ASP A 110 -12.10 -0.68 15.92
C ASP A 110 -13.17 -0.77 14.81
N LYS A 111 -12.81 -1.20 13.58
CA LYS A 111 -13.69 -1.21 12.39
C LYS A 111 -14.33 0.15 12.08
N ASN A 112 -13.65 1.23 12.45
CA ASN A 112 -14.12 2.61 12.33
C ASN A 112 -13.47 3.37 11.16
N LEU A 113 -12.45 2.81 10.52
CA LEU A 113 -11.85 3.41 9.34
C LEU A 113 -12.77 3.24 8.15
N ARG A 114 -13.03 4.34 7.45
CA ARG A 114 -13.69 4.38 6.14
C ARG A 114 -12.69 4.00 5.05
N VAL A 115 -11.98 2.90 5.23
CA VAL A 115 -11.13 2.34 4.18
C VAL A 115 -11.97 1.48 3.26
N ASN A 116 -11.80 1.66 1.95
CA ASN A 116 -12.48 0.85 0.96
C ASN A 116 -11.80 -0.52 0.92
N THR A 117 -12.40 -1.49 1.60
CA THR A 117 -12.00 -2.90 1.53
C THR A 117 -12.64 -3.65 0.36
N GLN A 118 -13.47 -2.96 -0.43
CA GLN A 118 -14.36 -3.53 -1.45
C GLN A 118 -13.97 -3.17 -2.90
N ASN A 119 -12.85 -2.48 -3.14
CA ASN A 119 -12.36 -2.20 -4.50
C ASN A 119 -11.72 -3.45 -5.16
N ASN A 120 -12.53 -4.51 -5.27
CA ASN A 120 -12.34 -5.68 -6.14
C ASN A 120 -12.92 -5.43 -7.54
N ALA A 121 -13.12 -4.17 -7.96
CA ALA A 121 -13.84 -3.85 -9.19
C ALA A 121 -13.06 -4.21 -10.48
N LEU A 122 -11.73 -4.34 -10.41
CA LEU A 122 -10.92 -4.84 -11.54
C LEU A 122 -10.72 -6.36 -11.52
N ALA A 123 -10.83 -7.00 -10.35
CA ALA A 123 -10.74 -8.46 -10.22
C ALA A 123 -12.00 -9.19 -10.70
N LYS A 124 -13.17 -8.51 -10.70
CA LYS A 124 -14.45 -9.12 -11.05
C LYS A 124 -14.74 -9.22 -12.55
N LEU A 125 -13.91 -8.62 -13.41
CA LEU A 125 -14.17 -8.55 -14.86
C LEU A 125 -13.47 -9.64 -15.69
N GLN A 126 -12.63 -10.49 -15.09
CA GLN A 126 -12.05 -11.65 -15.78
C GLN A 126 -12.20 -12.87 -14.88
N GLY A 127 -13.17 -13.72 -15.22
CA GLY A 127 -13.43 -14.98 -14.51
C GLY A 127 -12.30 -15.99 -14.72
N ASN A 128 -11.24 -15.86 -13.94
CA ASN A 128 -10.31 -16.95 -13.67
C ASN A 128 -10.06 -17.00 -12.16
N ASP A 129 -9.93 -18.22 -11.65
CA ASP A 129 -9.48 -18.54 -10.31
C ASP A 129 -8.04 -18.04 -10.12
N ASN A 130 -7.87 -16.73 -9.96
CA ASN A 130 -6.57 -16.15 -9.71
C ASN A 130 -6.21 -16.49 -8.27
N TYR A 131 -5.23 -17.35 -8.10
CA TYR A 131 -4.54 -17.58 -6.85
C TYR A 131 -3.20 -16.84 -6.92
N TRP A 132 -2.75 -16.32 -5.78
CA TRP A 132 -1.35 -15.90 -5.64
C TRP A 132 -0.52 -17.08 -5.12
N THR A 133 0.79 -17.03 -5.30
CA THR A 133 1.73 -18.05 -4.81
C THR A 133 2.81 -17.38 -3.96
N VAL A 134 3.62 -18.19 -3.27
CA VAL A 134 4.92 -17.69 -2.77
C VAL A 134 5.71 -17.17 -3.98
N GLY A 135 6.32 -16.00 -3.85
CA GLY A 135 6.98 -15.28 -4.95
C GLY A 135 6.08 -14.32 -5.74
N SER A 136 4.76 -14.31 -5.54
CA SER A 136 3.89 -13.29 -6.13
C SER A 136 4.22 -11.90 -5.61
N LYS A 137 3.96 -10.87 -6.41
CA LYS A 137 4.15 -9.47 -5.97
C LYS A 137 2.99 -9.05 -5.09
N ARG A 138 3.23 -8.04 -4.25
CA ARG A 138 2.20 -7.39 -3.42
C ARG A 138 0.97 -6.97 -4.21
N GLU A 139 1.17 -6.42 -5.40
CA GLU A 139 0.08 -5.99 -6.28
C GLU A 139 -0.78 -7.18 -6.74
N ASP A 140 -0.15 -8.32 -7.08
CA ASP A 140 -0.86 -9.54 -7.44
C ASP A 140 -1.73 -10.04 -6.28
N VAL A 141 -1.20 -9.96 -5.05
CA VAL A 141 -1.97 -10.28 -3.84
C VAL A 141 -3.16 -9.34 -3.68
N PHE A 142 -2.99 -8.02 -3.84
CA PHE A 142 -4.09 -7.07 -3.70
C PHE A 142 -5.15 -7.24 -4.79
N ASN A 143 -4.73 -7.48 -6.03
CA ASN A 143 -5.63 -7.74 -7.15
C ASN A 143 -6.40 -9.05 -6.97
N THR A 144 -5.80 -10.04 -6.31
CA THR A 144 -6.40 -11.36 -6.13
C THR A 144 -7.26 -11.46 -4.86
N GLN A 145 -6.65 -11.12 -3.73
CA GLN A 145 -7.20 -11.27 -2.38
C GLN A 145 -8.09 -10.09 -1.97
N GLY A 146 -7.86 -8.92 -2.56
CA GLY A 146 -8.49 -7.66 -2.15
C GLY A 146 -7.68 -6.93 -1.07
N THR A 147 -8.31 -5.99 -0.37
CA THR A 147 -7.64 -5.18 0.65
C THR A 147 -7.61 -5.91 2.00
N PRO A 148 -6.45 -6.00 2.68
CA PRO A 148 -6.35 -6.63 4.00
C PRO A 148 -7.09 -5.87 5.09
N THR A 149 -7.36 -6.53 6.21
CA THR A 149 -7.91 -5.87 7.41
C THR A 149 -6.85 -5.04 8.16
N GLU A 150 -5.58 -5.40 8.01
CA GLU A 150 -4.44 -4.71 8.60
C GLU A 150 -3.18 -4.92 7.74
N ILE A 151 -2.33 -3.89 7.71
CA ILE A 151 -0.99 -3.95 7.12
C ILE A 151 0.01 -3.52 8.18
N VAL A 152 0.97 -4.38 8.48
CA VAL A 152 2.04 -4.10 9.45
C VAL A 152 3.39 -4.06 8.74
N HIS A 153 4.13 -2.97 8.91
CA HIS A 153 5.50 -2.83 8.40
C HIS A 153 6.53 -3.11 9.48
N TYR A 154 7.51 -3.95 9.14
CA TYR A 154 8.73 -4.21 9.92
C TYR A 154 9.92 -3.73 9.09
N ASP A 155 10.12 -2.41 9.04
CA ASP A 155 11.08 -1.75 8.15
C ASP A 155 12.51 -2.30 8.30
N TYR A 156 12.98 -2.55 9.51
CA TYR A 156 14.33 -3.11 9.74
C TYR A 156 14.53 -4.53 9.17
N GLN A 157 13.45 -5.24 8.87
CA GLN A 157 13.46 -6.62 8.36
C GLN A 157 13.05 -6.70 6.88
N CYS A 158 12.77 -5.56 6.24
CA CYS A 158 12.22 -5.48 4.89
C CYS A 158 10.90 -6.24 4.73
N LYS A 159 10.12 -6.29 5.81
CA LYS A 159 8.99 -7.19 5.92
C LYS A 159 7.69 -6.41 6.04
N GLU A 160 6.69 -6.85 5.31
CA GLU A 160 5.30 -6.42 5.44
C GLU A 160 4.45 -7.65 5.80
N VAL A 161 3.46 -7.48 6.66
CA VAL A 161 2.46 -8.51 6.95
C VAL A 161 1.09 -7.97 6.61
N LEU A 162 0.41 -8.64 5.67
CA LEU A 162 -0.99 -8.38 5.32
C LEU A 162 -1.85 -9.34 6.12
N ARG A 163 -2.81 -8.83 6.90
CA ARG A 163 -3.77 -9.67 7.62
C ARG A 163 -5.12 -9.68 6.93
N TYR A 164 -5.73 -10.85 6.88
CA TYR A 164 -7.11 -11.06 6.43
C TYR A 164 -7.85 -11.82 7.53
N GLY A 165 -8.30 -11.10 8.56
CA GLY A 165 -8.76 -11.74 9.79
C GLY A 165 -7.58 -12.38 10.55
N SER A 166 -7.71 -13.67 10.89
CA SER A 166 -6.66 -14.46 11.55
C SER A 166 -5.63 -15.04 10.57
N SER A 167 -5.92 -15.05 9.28
CA SER A 167 -4.94 -15.40 8.24
C SER A 167 -3.97 -14.26 7.98
N SER A 168 -2.75 -14.59 7.56
CA SER A 168 -1.72 -13.61 7.23
C SER A 168 -0.86 -13.99 6.03
N ILE A 169 -0.38 -12.99 5.31
CA ILE A 169 0.59 -13.11 4.22
C ILE A 169 1.81 -12.27 4.61
N GLU A 170 2.98 -12.89 4.64
CA GLU A 170 4.25 -12.22 4.85
C GLU A 170 4.89 -11.89 3.51
N LEU A 171 5.27 -10.64 3.31
CA LEU A 171 6.05 -10.18 2.18
C LEU A 171 7.43 -9.74 2.65
N LYS A 172 8.43 -10.03 1.83
CA LYS A 172 9.78 -9.52 1.97
C LYS A 172 10.13 -8.75 0.70
N ASN A 173 10.52 -7.48 0.83
CA ASN A 173 10.76 -6.58 -0.31
C ASN A 173 9.57 -6.53 -1.30
N GLY A 174 8.33 -6.56 -0.79
CA GLY A 174 7.12 -6.50 -1.62
C GLY A 174 6.79 -7.78 -2.39
N VAL A 175 7.48 -8.89 -2.08
CA VAL A 175 7.26 -10.22 -2.67
C VAL A 175 6.80 -11.18 -1.58
N VAL A 176 5.79 -12.02 -1.86
CA VAL A 176 5.29 -13.01 -0.90
C VAL A 176 6.41 -13.99 -0.52
N ASN A 177 6.74 -14.01 0.77
CA ASN A 177 7.75 -14.87 1.37
C ASN A 177 7.13 -16.07 2.13
N GLY A 178 5.90 -15.91 2.63
CA GLY A 178 5.19 -16.97 3.35
C GLY A 178 3.77 -16.56 3.72
N TYR A 179 3.01 -17.48 4.30
CA TYR A 179 1.63 -17.22 4.74
C TYR A 179 1.17 -18.18 5.84
N GLN A 180 0.09 -17.80 6.52
CA GLN A 180 -0.68 -18.64 7.44
C GLN A 180 -2.16 -18.51 7.07
N ASN A 181 -2.83 -19.61 6.70
CA ASN A 181 -4.22 -19.60 6.26
C ASN A 181 -5.18 -20.18 7.32
N LEU A 182 -5.18 -19.59 8.51
CA LEU A 182 -5.93 -20.11 9.66
C LEU A 182 -7.46 -20.06 9.47
N ASP A 183 -7.96 -19.06 8.74
CA ASP A 183 -9.39 -18.89 8.45
C ASP A 183 -9.82 -19.53 7.11
N GLU A 184 -8.90 -20.21 6.41
CA GLU A 184 -9.14 -20.78 5.07
C GLU A 184 -9.67 -19.76 4.03
N ASN A 185 -9.34 -18.48 4.22
CA ASN A 185 -9.84 -17.37 3.41
C ASN A 185 -8.82 -16.82 2.40
N LEU A 186 -7.58 -17.33 2.42
CA LEU A 186 -6.55 -16.93 1.47
C LEU A 186 -6.72 -17.66 0.12
N LYS A 187 -6.70 -16.90 -0.97
CA LYS A 187 -6.68 -17.37 -2.36
C LYS A 187 -5.25 -17.71 -2.79
N VAL A 188 -4.67 -18.72 -2.14
CA VAL A 188 -3.32 -19.22 -2.40
C VAL A 188 -3.32 -20.57 -3.10
N ASN A 189 -2.36 -20.80 -4.00
CA ASN A 189 -2.09 -22.08 -4.69
C ASN A 189 -0.63 -22.51 -4.50
#